data_AF-A0A3S0PLX0-F1
#
_entry.id   AF-A0A3S0PLX0-F1
#
_cell.length_a   1.000
_cell.length_b   1.000
_cell.length_c   1.000
_cell.angle_alpha   90.00
_cell.angle_beta   90.00
_cell.angle_gamma   90.00
#
_symmetry.space_group_name_H-M   'P 1'
#
loop_
_entity.id
_entity.type
_entity.pdbx_description
1 polymer ?
#
loop_
_entity_poly.entity_id
_entity_poly.type
_entity_poly.pdbx_seq_one_letter_code
_entity_poly.pdbx_strand_id
1 'polypeptide(L)'
;MATFLFCKDTESMSTLPKMRMTALAVLMASTFFATASVSAAVTVAVSPSQVSLPANGTQQFAATVSGSSDQNVTWLVNGVPGGAPSLGTISSSGLYTAPAGASSSFTATVTAQAEASALATSGASVAVAASTYIGPVYYVSTSGNDSANGSASAPWRTIQYAMNSVPAGATVQVAGGTYHELVTITHSGSATAGYITLTSAPGQTATLDGTGLGIPQGQQGSVTLQNVSYVRVIGLQLQNYTSNSSSLVPLGLFVAGSGDHIEIRNNHIHNIVTTVTTSQGDAFGLAVYGTATTPISNLIIDGNELDHLTLGYSESLSVNGNVQNWQVTNNRVHDNNNIGIVAIGFEGTAPTTSLDQARNGWIAGNTVYNISSTTNPAYNNQPSADGIYVDGGTHITIEQNNVQAADLGIELASEHFGRVTSYVTARNNLVLYSNVTGISIGGYGSSVGGTDHCTIVNNTLFENDTTLSGSGEFQVQYHASNNLFANNVLYANGQGLLVNSPLSSSTTPVTLENDLFYTSDSGASAYWVWNNVSYTGLSDFQQASQSEANGLLADPSFNNTATPDLRLSAASPGIGSGVNLGLAIEGAYDYAGSPRSVGAGVIDRGAYQQ
;
A
#
# COMPACT_ATOMS: atom_id res chain seq x y z
N MET A 1 -74.19 -16.63 32.10
CA MET A 1 -75.06 -15.44 31.98
C MET A 1 -74.80 -14.89 30.59
N ALA A 2 -75.69 -15.01 29.60
CA ALA A 2 -77.05 -14.47 29.47
C ALA A 2 -77.03 -13.28 28.48
N THR A 3 -77.83 -13.16 27.42
CA THR A 3 -78.68 -14.13 26.66
C THR A 3 -79.07 -13.50 25.30
N PHE A 4 -79.60 -14.29 24.35
CA PHE A 4 -80.64 -13.89 23.36
C PHE A 4 -80.26 -12.98 22.14
N LEU A 5 -80.92 -13.04 20.96
CA LEU A 5 -81.93 -13.97 20.35
C LEU A 5 -82.23 -13.61 18.86
N PHE A 6 -82.11 -14.58 17.91
CA PHE A 6 -82.89 -14.75 16.63
C PHE A 6 -82.83 -13.60 15.58
N CYS A 7 -83.32 -13.68 14.32
CA CYS A 7 -84.02 -14.66 13.45
C CYS A 7 -83.60 -14.40 11.96
N LYS A 8 -83.57 -15.37 11.03
CA LYS A 8 -84.62 -15.72 10.01
C LYS A 8 -85.15 -14.53 9.16
N ASP A 9 -85.53 -14.66 7.88
CA ASP A 9 -85.86 -15.81 7.00
C ASP A 9 -85.70 -15.36 5.52
N THR A 10 -85.36 -16.20 4.52
CA THR A 10 -86.24 -16.79 3.45
C THR A 10 -87.21 -15.80 2.75
N GLU A 11 -87.69 -15.89 1.49
CA GLU A 11 -87.60 -16.76 0.29
C GLU A 11 -88.31 -16.00 -0.90
N SER A 12 -88.48 -16.42 -2.18
CA SER A 12 -88.02 -17.55 -3.01
C SER A 12 -88.17 -17.24 -4.54
N MET A 13 -87.60 -18.10 -5.38
CA MET A 13 -88.05 -18.58 -6.73
C MET A 13 -89.07 -17.78 -7.60
N SER A 14 -88.74 -17.62 -8.90
CA SER A 14 -89.56 -17.95 -10.12
C SER A 14 -89.29 -16.98 -11.29
N THR A 15 -89.43 -17.28 -12.60
CA THR A 15 -89.33 -18.52 -13.41
C THR A 15 -89.20 -18.15 -14.91
N LEU A 16 -88.19 -18.67 -15.64
CA LEU A 16 -88.20 -19.01 -17.09
C LEU A 16 -88.42 -17.87 -18.15
N PRO A 17 -88.18 -18.06 -19.47
CA PRO A 17 -87.41 -19.10 -20.20
C PRO A 17 -86.44 -18.61 -21.32
N LYS A 18 -85.52 -19.50 -21.73
CA LYS A 18 -84.95 -19.68 -23.11
C LYS A 18 -84.30 -18.50 -23.87
N MET A 19 -82.97 -18.58 -24.04
CA MET A 19 -82.34 -18.61 -25.39
C MET A 19 -80.99 -19.36 -25.36
N ARG A 20 -80.44 -19.71 -26.53
CA ARG A 20 -79.33 -20.67 -26.72
C ARG A 20 -77.93 -20.04 -26.68
N MET A 21 -76.95 -20.87 -26.29
CA MET A 21 -75.54 -20.91 -26.78
C MET A 21 -74.76 -19.58 -26.88
N THR A 22 -73.78 -19.39 -26.00
CA THR A 22 -72.33 -19.58 -26.31
C THR A 22 -71.49 -19.35 -25.04
N ALA A 23 -70.31 -19.96 -24.98
CA ALA A 23 -69.36 -19.69 -23.92
C ALA A 23 -68.60 -18.39 -24.19
N LEU A 24 -68.50 -17.52 -23.19
CA LEU A 24 -67.55 -16.41 -23.19
C LEU A 24 -67.05 -16.19 -21.76
N ALA A 25 -65.74 -16.33 -21.55
CA ALA A 25 -65.12 -16.07 -20.26
C ALA A 25 -65.12 -14.57 -19.99
N VAL A 26 -65.82 -14.13 -18.94
CA VAL A 26 -65.75 -12.74 -18.47
C VAL A 26 -64.55 -12.63 -17.54
N LEU A 27 -63.43 -12.20 -18.11
CA LEU A 27 -62.28 -11.73 -17.37
C LEU A 27 -62.71 -10.49 -16.57
N MET A 28 -62.72 -10.57 -15.23
CA MET A 28 -62.85 -9.37 -14.40
C MET A 28 -61.58 -8.54 -14.56
N ALA A 29 -61.63 -7.55 -15.46
CA ALA A 29 -60.60 -6.54 -15.58
C ALA A 29 -60.69 -5.58 -14.37
N SER A 30 -60.12 -5.99 -13.24
CA SER A 30 -59.68 -5.02 -12.22
C SER A 30 -58.53 -4.24 -12.84
N THR A 31 -58.84 -3.06 -13.40
CA THR A 31 -57.86 -2.08 -13.85
C THR A 31 -57.15 -1.50 -12.62
N PHE A 32 -56.21 -2.28 -12.09
CA PHE A 32 -55.12 -1.74 -11.29
C PHE A 32 -54.35 -0.81 -12.22
N PHE A 33 -54.54 0.50 -12.07
CA PHE A 33 -53.52 1.45 -12.49
C PHE A 33 -52.33 1.23 -11.58
N ALA A 34 -51.48 0.26 -11.95
CA ALA A 34 -50.09 0.27 -11.54
C ALA A 34 -49.49 1.53 -12.16
N THR A 35 -49.61 2.66 -11.44
CA THR A 35 -48.75 3.81 -11.66
C THR A 35 -47.35 3.32 -11.38
N ALA A 36 -46.64 2.90 -12.44
CA ALA A 36 -45.23 2.68 -12.38
C ALA A 36 -44.62 4.02 -11.97
N SER A 37 -44.31 4.13 -10.68
CA SER A 37 -43.47 5.20 -10.15
C SER A 37 -42.11 4.99 -10.77
N VAL A 38 -41.88 5.64 -11.92
CA VAL A 38 -40.55 5.76 -12.50
C VAL A 38 -39.74 6.44 -11.41
N SER A 39 -38.90 5.67 -10.71
CA SER A 39 -37.94 6.23 -9.77
C SER A 39 -37.16 7.27 -10.56
N ALA A 40 -37.12 8.50 -10.06
CA ALA A 40 -36.32 9.53 -10.70
C ALA A 40 -34.89 9.01 -10.81
N ALA A 41 -34.30 9.09 -12.01
CA ALA A 41 -32.93 8.67 -12.20
C ALA A 41 -32.04 9.49 -11.24
N VAL A 42 -31.20 8.80 -10.47
CA VAL A 42 -30.25 9.49 -9.59
C VAL A 42 -29.26 10.24 -10.47
N THR A 43 -29.04 11.52 -10.18
CA THR A 43 -28.09 12.37 -10.92
C THR A 43 -27.27 13.20 -9.96
N VAL A 44 -25.98 13.35 -10.24
CA VAL A 44 -25.06 14.20 -9.48
C VAL A 44 -24.68 15.42 -10.31
N ALA A 45 -24.42 16.55 -9.65
CA ALA A 45 -23.75 17.70 -10.23
C ALA A 45 -22.64 18.18 -9.28
N VAL A 46 -21.43 18.43 -9.82
CA VAL A 46 -20.29 19.01 -9.08
C VAL A 46 -20.12 20.49 -9.41
N SER A 47 -19.83 21.30 -8.40
CA SER A 47 -19.47 22.72 -8.54
C SER A 47 -18.27 23.08 -7.66
N PRO A 48 -17.28 23.85 -8.16
CA PRO A 48 -17.11 24.27 -9.55
C PRO A 48 -16.83 23.10 -10.49
N SER A 49 -17.25 23.19 -11.76
CA SER A 49 -17.01 22.12 -12.77
C SER A 49 -15.64 22.20 -13.45
N GLN A 50 -14.91 23.31 -13.28
CA GLN A 50 -13.51 23.42 -13.67
C GLN A 50 -12.77 24.43 -12.78
N VAL A 51 -11.52 24.11 -12.44
CA VAL A 51 -10.58 25.01 -11.76
C VAL A 51 -9.16 24.82 -12.30
N SER A 52 -8.28 25.76 -12.00
CA SER A 52 -6.83 25.64 -12.19
C SER A 52 -6.13 25.94 -10.87
N LEU A 53 -5.17 25.09 -10.50
CA LEU A 53 -4.44 25.17 -9.23
C LEU A 53 -2.93 25.06 -9.46
N PRO A 54 -2.10 25.77 -8.68
CA PRO A 54 -0.69 25.43 -8.55
C PRO A 54 -0.51 24.11 -7.79
N ALA A 55 0.69 23.54 -7.82
CA ALA A 55 1.11 22.52 -6.86
C ALA A 55 0.85 22.98 -5.41
N ASN A 56 0.43 22.06 -4.52
CA ASN A 56 -0.13 22.34 -3.18
C ASN A 56 -1.38 23.24 -3.11
N GLY A 57 -1.92 23.71 -4.23
CA GLY A 57 -3.16 24.50 -4.25
C GLY A 57 -4.36 23.68 -3.79
N THR A 58 -5.28 24.29 -3.04
CA THR A 58 -6.51 23.63 -2.58
C THR A 58 -7.76 24.22 -3.23
N GLN A 59 -8.80 23.39 -3.38
CA GLN A 59 -10.12 23.82 -3.86
C GLN A 59 -11.23 23.05 -3.14
N GLN A 60 -12.21 23.78 -2.63
CA GLN A 60 -13.45 23.19 -2.11
C GLN A 60 -14.41 22.91 -3.27
N PHE A 61 -14.80 21.65 -3.44
CA PHE A 61 -15.88 21.22 -4.32
C PHE A 61 -17.15 20.93 -3.51
N ALA A 62 -18.30 21.07 -4.14
CA ALA A 62 -19.60 20.68 -3.60
C ALA A 62 -20.34 19.83 -4.62
N ALA A 63 -21.08 18.83 -4.14
CA ALA A 63 -21.94 17.98 -4.96
C ALA A 63 -23.40 18.20 -4.61
N THR A 64 -24.30 17.89 -5.54
CA THR A 64 -25.75 17.87 -5.29
C THR A 64 -26.35 16.62 -5.92
N VAL A 65 -27.01 15.79 -5.10
CA VAL A 65 -27.65 14.54 -5.54
C VAL A 65 -29.15 14.79 -5.74
N SER A 66 -29.64 14.58 -6.95
CA SER A 66 -31.08 14.63 -7.28
C SER A 66 -31.61 13.23 -7.55
N GLY A 67 -32.89 12.99 -7.28
CA GLY A 67 -33.54 11.69 -7.48
C GLY A 67 -33.39 10.69 -6.32
N SER A 68 -32.67 11.03 -5.26
CA SER A 68 -32.52 10.23 -4.04
C SER A 68 -32.74 11.07 -2.77
N SER A 69 -33.19 10.43 -1.69
CA SER A 69 -33.19 11.02 -0.34
C SER A 69 -31.82 10.91 0.34
N ASP A 70 -30.97 9.98 -0.11
CA ASP A 70 -29.56 9.95 0.27
C ASP A 70 -28.81 11.00 -0.56
N GLN A 71 -28.04 11.83 0.13
CA GLN A 71 -27.33 13.00 -0.40
C GLN A 71 -25.81 12.86 -0.30
N ASN A 72 -25.32 11.72 0.19
CA ASN A 72 -23.90 11.45 0.31
C ASN A 72 -23.27 11.20 -1.06
N VAL A 73 -21.99 11.56 -1.18
CA VAL A 73 -21.17 11.29 -2.36
C VAL A 73 -19.78 10.81 -1.97
N THR A 74 -19.24 9.89 -2.75
CA THR A 74 -17.81 9.58 -2.76
C THR A 74 -17.11 10.61 -3.65
N TRP A 75 -16.04 11.22 -3.15
CA TRP A 75 -15.19 12.12 -3.94
C TRP A 75 -13.99 11.36 -4.51
N LEU A 76 -13.70 11.56 -5.80
CA LEU A 76 -12.58 10.96 -6.53
C LEU A 76 -11.67 11.98 -7.17
N VAL A 77 -10.42 11.59 -7.43
CA VAL A 77 -9.44 12.28 -8.25
C VAL A 77 -8.91 11.30 -9.28
N ASN A 78 -9.16 11.56 -10.57
CA ASN A 78 -8.77 10.68 -11.69
C ASN A 78 -9.25 9.22 -11.52
N GLY A 79 -10.42 9.02 -10.90
CA GLY A 79 -11.00 7.69 -10.68
C GLY A 79 -10.54 6.99 -9.39
N VAL A 80 -9.60 7.57 -8.64
CA VAL A 80 -9.22 7.12 -7.30
C VAL A 80 -10.05 7.91 -6.29
N PRO A 81 -11.01 7.34 -5.54
CA PRO A 81 -11.71 8.07 -4.50
C PRO A 81 -10.72 8.55 -3.42
N GLY A 82 -10.98 9.65 -2.71
CA GLY A 82 -10.01 10.29 -1.79
C GLY A 82 -8.74 10.86 -2.45
N GLY A 83 -8.47 10.50 -3.72
CA GLY A 83 -7.28 10.83 -4.48
C GLY A 83 -6.00 10.16 -3.98
N ALA A 84 -4.89 10.46 -4.65
CA ALA A 84 -3.57 9.94 -4.33
C ALA A 84 -2.56 11.10 -4.25
N PRO A 85 -1.50 11.05 -3.42
CA PRO A 85 -0.53 12.14 -3.28
C PRO A 85 0.11 12.64 -4.60
N SER A 86 0.21 11.77 -5.61
CA SER A 86 0.71 12.08 -6.96
C SER A 86 -0.32 12.70 -7.91
N LEU A 87 -1.62 12.55 -7.61
CA LEU A 87 -2.76 13.08 -8.39
C LEU A 87 -3.46 14.27 -7.70
N GLY A 88 -3.21 14.40 -6.39
CA GLY A 88 -3.89 15.25 -5.45
C GLY A 88 -4.92 14.45 -4.66
N THR A 89 -5.14 14.82 -3.40
CA THR A 89 -6.09 14.18 -2.48
C THR A 89 -7.36 15.02 -2.36
N ILE A 90 -8.48 14.42 -1.94
CA ILE A 90 -9.75 15.11 -1.68
C ILE A 90 -10.41 14.57 -0.42
N SER A 91 -10.84 15.46 0.48
CA SER A 91 -11.55 15.06 1.70
C SER A 91 -12.95 14.52 1.40
N SER A 92 -13.55 13.79 2.35
CA SER A 92 -14.98 13.44 2.32
C SER A 92 -15.90 14.67 2.26
N SER A 93 -15.45 15.82 2.76
CA SER A 93 -16.15 17.10 2.63
C SER A 93 -15.93 17.80 1.27
N GLY A 94 -15.15 17.24 0.35
CA GLY A 94 -14.90 17.78 -1.00
C GLY A 94 -13.73 18.76 -1.12
N LEU A 95 -12.86 18.88 -0.13
CA LEU A 95 -11.67 19.73 -0.18
C LEU A 95 -10.52 19.01 -0.90
N TYR A 96 -10.29 19.37 -2.16
CA TYR A 96 -9.17 18.89 -2.96
C TYR A 96 -7.86 19.63 -2.59
N THR A 97 -6.74 18.91 -2.64
CA THR A 97 -5.37 19.41 -2.48
C THR A 97 -4.49 18.86 -3.61
N ALA A 98 -3.93 19.73 -4.44
CA ALA A 98 -3.04 19.35 -5.53
C ALA A 98 -1.69 18.80 -5.03
N PRO A 99 -1.01 17.91 -5.77
CA PRO A 99 0.31 17.39 -5.40
C PRO A 99 1.34 18.48 -5.11
N ALA A 100 2.26 18.21 -4.18
CA ALA A 100 3.32 19.14 -3.82
C ALA A 100 4.38 19.34 -4.93
N GLY A 101 4.54 18.36 -5.83
CA GLY A 101 5.68 18.24 -6.74
C GLY A 101 5.33 17.77 -8.14
N ALA A 102 4.25 18.30 -8.75
CA ALA A 102 3.88 17.99 -10.12
C ALA A 102 5.00 18.41 -11.12
N SER A 103 5.82 17.47 -11.58
CA SER A 103 6.95 17.74 -12.49
C SER A 103 6.54 18.25 -13.88
N SER A 104 5.27 18.10 -14.24
CA SER A 104 4.65 18.63 -15.45
C SER A 104 3.19 19.00 -15.17
N SER A 105 2.60 19.85 -16.03
CA SER A 105 1.19 20.21 -15.89
C SER A 105 0.31 19.04 -16.29
N PHE A 106 -0.65 18.69 -15.44
CA PHE A 106 -1.59 17.60 -15.70
C PHE A 106 -3.02 18.06 -15.41
N THR A 107 -4.00 17.25 -15.83
CA THR A 107 -5.39 17.46 -15.45
C THR A 107 -5.82 16.32 -14.52
N ALA A 108 -6.16 16.68 -13.28
CA ALA A 108 -6.94 15.84 -12.39
C ALA A 108 -8.43 15.97 -12.73
N THR A 109 -9.20 14.92 -12.50
CA THR A 109 -10.65 14.89 -12.66
C THR A 109 -11.26 14.64 -11.29
N VAL A 110 -11.77 15.69 -10.66
CA VAL A 110 -12.47 15.56 -9.38
C VAL A 110 -13.89 15.07 -9.65
N THR A 111 -14.21 13.83 -9.31
CA THR A 111 -15.54 13.25 -9.55
C THR A 111 -16.30 13.15 -8.24
N ALA A 112 -17.59 13.47 -8.24
CA ALA A 112 -18.52 13.01 -7.20
C ALA A 112 -19.35 11.86 -7.77
N GLN A 113 -19.41 10.75 -7.04
CA GLN A 113 -20.28 9.60 -7.29
C GLN A 113 -21.34 9.56 -6.19
N ALA A 114 -22.62 9.39 -6.53
CA ALA A 114 -23.65 9.24 -5.50
C ALA A 114 -23.56 7.85 -4.86
N GLU A 115 -23.56 7.80 -3.52
CA GLU A 115 -23.69 6.53 -2.78
C GLU A 115 -25.01 5.82 -3.15
N ALA A 116 -26.05 6.60 -3.45
CA ALA A 116 -27.34 6.11 -3.94
C ALA A 116 -27.32 5.48 -5.34
N SER A 117 -26.27 5.68 -6.15
CA SER A 117 -26.11 5.02 -7.45
C SER A 117 -24.69 5.19 -8.01
N ALA A 118 -23.94 4.10 -8.11
CA ALA A 118 -22.60 4.09 -8.71
C ALA A 118 -22.56 4.58 -10.18
N LEU A 119 -23.68 4.51 -10.91
CA LEU A 119 -23.82 5.03 -12.28
C LEU A 119 -24.02 6.56 -12.33
N ALA A 120 -24.42 7.18 -11.22
CA ALA A 120 -24.66 8.61 -11.13
C ALA A 120 -23.37 9.32 -10.68
N THR A 121 -22.59 9.77 -11.66
CA THR A 121 -21.35 10.53 -11.43
C THR A 121 -21.39 11.90 -12.09
N SER A 122 -20.60 12.84 -11.56
CA SER A 122 -20.31 14.12 -12.20
C SER A 122 -18.86 14.51 -11.94
N GLY A 123 -18.13 14.84 -13.01
CA GLY A 123 -16.72 15.23 -12.96
C GLY A 123 -16.54 16.74 -13.02
N ALA A 124 -15.49 17.22 -12.36
CA ALA A 124 -14.91 18.55 -12.48
C ALA A 124 -13.44 18.45 -12.91
N SER A 125 -13.03 19.32 -13.84
CA SER A 125 -11.65 19.35 -14.33
C SER A 125 -10.77 20.23 -13.45
N VAL A 126 -9.66 19.67 -12.95
CA VAL A 126 -8.64 20.38 -12.18
C VAL A 126 -7.36 20.44 -13.01
N ALA A 127 -7.11 21.57 -13.66
CA ALA A 127 -5.83 21.81 -14.30
C ALA A 127 -4.78 22.09 -13.22
N VAL A 128 -3.99 21.08 -12.86
CA VAL A 128 -2.84 21.26 -11.95
C VAL A 128 -1.66 21.72 -12.80
N ALA A 129 -1.25 22.97 -12.61
CA ALA A 129 -0.04 23.46 -13.23
C ALA A 129 1.16 22.66 -12.71
N ALA A 130 2.16 22.45 -13.57
CA ALA A 130 3.48 22.01 -13.14
C ALA A 130 3.93 22.88 -11.97
N SER A 131 4.73 22.31 -11.05
CA SER A 131 5.48 23.08 -10.08
C SER A 131 6.32 24.13 -10.82
N THR A 132 5.82 25.36 -10.88
CA THR A 132 6.62 26.50 -11.32
C THR A 132 7.70 26.67 -10.27
N TYR A 133 8.92 26.25 -10.59
CA TYR A 133 10.09 26.50 -9.76
C TYR A 133 10.26 28.02 -9.63
N ILE A 134 9.75 28.59 -8.54
CA ILE A 134 9.72 30.05 -8.33
C ILE A 134 11.11 30.57 -7.93
N GLY A 135 12.01 29.66 -7.53
CA GLY A 135 13.43 29.94 -7.32
C GLY A 135 14.29 29.76 -8.58
N PRO A 136 15.55 30.20 -8.53
CA PRO A 136 16.47 30.17 -9.67
C PRO A 136 16.81 28.74 -10.12
N VAL A 137 16.98 28.56 -11.44
CA VAL A 137 17.42 27.31 -12.06
C VAL A 137 18.90 27.40 -12.44
N TYR A 138 19.68 26.41 -11.99
CA TYR A 138 21.09 26.24 -12.29
C TYR A 138 21.32 24.92 -13.02
N TYR A 139 22.44 24.84 -13.75
CA TYR A 139 22.73 23.77 -14.68
C TYR A 139 24.09 23.14 -14.38
N VAL A 140 24.12 21.81 -14.40
CA VAL A 140 25.34 20.99 -14.29
C VAL A 140 25.52 20.19 -15.57
N SER A 141 26.75 20.06 -16.05
CA SER A 141 27.11 19.23 -17.20
C SER A 141 28.51 18.67 -17.03
N THR A 142 28.75 17.44 -17.47
CA THR A 142 30.10 16.82 -17.51
C THR A 142 31.15 17.66 -18.26
N SER A 143 30.72 18.52 -19.20
CA SER A 143 31.57 19.47 -19.93
C SER A 143 31.60 20.90 -19.34
N GLY A 144 30.97 21.11 -18.18
CA GLY A 144 30.87 22.41 -17.52
C GLY A 144 32.16 22.86 -16.82
N ASN A 145 32.07 23.95 -16.07
CA ASN A 145 33.19 24.50 -15.30
C ASN A 145 32.69 25.04 -13.95
N ASP A 146 33.23 24.56 -12.84
CA ASP A 146 32.86 25.00 -11.48
C ASP A 146 33.25 26.46 -11.18
N SER A 147 34.07 27.11 -12.04
CA SER A 147 34.32 28.57 -12.00
C SER A 147 33.31 29.40 -12.80
N ALA A 148 32.31 28.77 -13.42
CA ALA A 148 31.23 29.44 -14.14
C ALA A 148 30.10 29.92 -13.19
N ASN A 149 29.03 30.47 -13.76
CA ASN A 149 27.88 30.99 -12.99
C ASN A 149 26.70 30.01 -12.87
N GLY A 150 26.84 28.78 -13.39
CA GLY A 150 25.78 27.76 -13.34
C GLY A 150 24.60 28.04 -14.26
N SER A 151 24.70 28.98 -15.21
CA SER A 151 23.64 29.25 -16.19
C SER A 151 23.63 28.22 -17.31
N ALA A 152 22.53 28.12 -18.07
CA ALA A 152 22.41 27.15 -19.17
C ALA A 152 23.51 27.27 -20.24
N SER A 153 24.06 28.47 -20.46
CA SER A 153 25.17 28.73 -21.39
C SER A 153 26.57 28.57 -20.78
N ALA A 154 26.66 28.45 -19.46
CA ALA A 154 27.90 28.29 -18.72
C ALA A 154 27.65 27.44 -17.44
N PRO A 155 27.32 26.14 -17.61
CA PRO A 155 26.97 25.25 -16.51
C PRO A 155 28.18 24.94 -15.62
N TRP A 156 27.90 24.60 -14.37
CA TRP A 156 28.90 24.00 -13.48
C TRP A 156 29.23 22.58 -13.92
N ARG A 157 30.37 22.04 -13.45
CA ARG A 157 30.84 20.73 -13.87
C ARG A 157 30.39 19.61 -12.94
N THR A 158 30.40 19.90 -11.64
CA THR A 158 30.13 18.92 -10.58
C THR A 158 28.81 19.21 -9.88
N ILE A 159 28.11 18.14 -9.52
CA ILE A 159 26.83 18.19 -8.79
C ILE A 159 27.08 18.69 -7.37
N GLN A 160 28.15 18.23 -6.70
CA GLN A 160 28.51 18.66 -5.35
C GLN A 160 28.81 20.17 -5.27
N TYR A 161 29.48 20.75 -6.28
CA TYR A 161 29.69 22.21 -6.32
C TYR A 161 28.36 22.95 -6.46
N ALA A 162 27.47 22.49 -7.35
CA ALA A 162 26.16 23.08 -7.54
C ALA A 162 25.35 23.05 -6.24
N MET A 163 25.26 21.89 -5.59
CA MET A 163 24.55 21.76 -4.32
C MET A 163 25.15 22.69 -3.26
N ASN A 164 26.48 22.80 -3.14
CA ASN A 164 27.11 23.73 -2.18
C ASN A 164 26.87 25.23 -2.47
N SER A 165 26.40 25.58 -3.67
CA SER A 165 26.37 26.97 -4.17
C SER A 165 24.96 27.56 -4.31
N VAL A 166 23.92 26.73 -4.39
CA VAL A 166 22.55 27.21 -4.68
C VAL A 166 21.83 27.75 -3.43
N PRO A 167 20.98 28.79 -3.57
CA PRO A 167 20.14 29.26 -2.47
C PRO A 167 18.93 28.34 -2.24
N ALA A 168 18.29 28.49 -1.08
CA ALA A 168 16.99 27.88 -0.79
C ALA A 168 15.96 28.19 -1.91
N GLY A 169 15.16 27.19 -2.29
CA GLY A 169 14.19 27.31 -3.38
C GLY A 169 14.74 27.05 -4.79
N ALA A 170 16.05 26.92 -4.95
CA ALA A 170 16.68 26.72 -6.26
C ALA A 170 16.48 25.29 -6.81
N THR A 171 16.60 25.17 -8.13
CA THR A 171 16.61 23.89 -8.84
C THR A 171 17.92 23.71 -9.57
N VAL A 172 18.60 22.58 -9.34
CA VAL A 172 19.79 22.12 -10.07
C VAL A 172 19.35 21.08 -11.09
N GLN A 173 19.41 21.44 -12.37
CA GLN A 173 19.17 20.54 -13.50
C GLN A 173 20.50 19.96 -13.98
N VAL A 174 20.66 18.64 -13.85
CA VAL A 174 21.87 17.92 -14.26
C VAL A 174 21.68 17.37 -15.68
N ALA A 175 22.49 17.83 -16.63
CA ALA A 175 22.47 17.34 -18.00
C ALA A 175 22.88 15.86 -18.06
N GLY A 176 22.37 15.14 -19.06
CA GLY A 176 22.61 13.71 -19.21
C GLY A 176 24.08 13.39 -19.41
N GLY A 177 24.53 12.31 -18.77
CA GLY A 177 25.94 11.91 -18.72
C GLY A 177 26.32 11.25 -17.40
N THR A 178 27.53 10.72 -17.35
CA THR A 178 28.07 10.00 -16.18
C THR A 178 28.92 10.94 -15.33
N TYR A 179 28.62 10.98 -14.02
CA TYR A 179 29.29 11.77 -13.01
C TYR A 179 29.94 10.83 -11.99
N HIS A 180 31.26 10.89 -11.86
CA HIS A 180 32.03 10.09 -10.89
C HIS A 180 32.31 10.93 -9.63
N GLU A 181 31.25 11.20 -8.88
CA GLU A 181 31.30 11.95 -7.61
C GLU A 181 30.29 11.40 -6.60
N LEU A 182 30.54 11.67 -5.32
CA LEU A 182 29.58 11.47 -4.24
C LEU A 182 29.03 12.84 -3.84
N VAL A 183 27.71 12.95 -3.66
CA VAL A 183 27.04 14.23 -3.39
C VAL A 183 26.44 14.22 -1.99
N THR A 184 26.87 15.15 -1.14
CA THR A 184 26.32 15.35 0.20
C THR A 184 25.66 16.73 0.29
N ILE A 185 24.40 16.75 0.73
CA ILE A 185 23.54 17.93 0.86
C ILE A 185 23.31 18.20 2.36
N THR A 186 23.76 19.37 2.83
CA THR A 186 23.84 19.73 4.27
C THR A 186 23.10 21.04 4.62
N HIS A 187 22.32 21.58 3.69
CA HIS A 187 21.54 22.80 3.88
C HIS A 187 20.16 22.64 3.25
N SER A 188 19.23 23.48 3.70
CA SER A 188 17.79 23.27 3.52
C SER A 188 17.18 24.28 2.54
N GLY A 189 16.06 23.90 1.94
CA GLY A 189 15.07 24.87 1.46
C GLY A 189 14.33 25.52 2.64
N SER A 190 13.12 26.05 2.39
CA SER A 190 12.21 26.48 3.46
C SER A 190 10.76 26.55 2.98
N ALA A 191 9.80 26.63 3.90
CA ALA A 191 8.40 26.89 3.57
C ALA A 191 8.19 28.17 2.72
N THR A 192 9.02 29.20 2.90
CA THR A 192 8.89 30.49 2.20
C THR A 192 9.59 30.52 0.84
N ALA A 193 10.82 29.99 0.76
CA ALA A 193 11.58 29.96 -0.50
C ALA A 193 11.26 28.75 -1.38
N GLY A 194 10.65 27.70 -0.82
CA GLY A 194 10.44 26.41 -1.46
C GLY A 194 11.63 25.46 -1.26
N TYR A 195 11.56 24.33 -1.97
CA TYR A 195 12.53 23.25 -1.88
C TYR A 195 13.80 23.56 -2.65
N ILE A 196 14.95 23.09 -2.15
CA ILE A 196 16.12 22.87 -3.00
C ILE A 196 15.89 21.56 -3.76
N THR A 197 15.93 21.62 -5.09
CA THR A 197 15.63 20.46 -5.96
C THR A 197 16.88 20.07 -6.75
N LEU A 198 17.37 18.84 -6.54
CA LEU A 198 18.34 18.19 -7.43
C LEU A 198 17.57 17.27 -8.39
N THR A 199 17.75 17.46 -9.70
CA THR A 199 17.04 16.67 -10.70
C THR A 199 17.84 16.45 -11.97
N SER A 200 17.62 15.34 -12.66
CA SER A 200 18.01 15.24 -14.08
C SER A 200 17.33 16.34 -14.90
N ALA A 201 18.00 16.84 -15.94
CA ALA A 201 17.44 17.78 -16.89
C ALA A 201 16.27 17.11 -17.67
N PRO A 202 15.22 17.84 -18.06
CA PRO A 202 14.04 17.25 -18.70
C PRO A 202 14.38 16.39 -19.92
N GLY A 203 13.91 15.13 -19.91
CA GLY A 203 14.14 14.15 -20.98
C GLY A 203 15.57 13.60 -21.06
N GLN A 204 16.39 13.78 -20.02
CA GLN A 204 17.76 13.28 -19.93
C GLN A 204 17.94 12.45 -18.65
N THR A 205 18.96 11.58 -18.63
CA THR A 205 19.34 10.78 -17.46
C THR A 205 20.71 11.23 -16.97
N ALA A 206 20.78 11.83 -15.80
CA ALA A 206 22.04 12.05 -15.09
C ALA A 206 22.38 10.82 -14.25
N THR A 207 23.54 10.22 -14.51
CA THR A 207 23.99 8.98 -13.87
C THR A 207 25.14 9.31 -12.92
N LEU A 208 24.95 9.10 -11.62
CA LEU A 208 26.06 9.06 -10.65
C LEU A 208 26.57 7.63 -10.62
N ASP A 209 27.82 7.43 -11.04
CA ASP A 209 28.44 6.10 -11.14
C ASP A 209 29.59 5.96 -10.13
N GLY A 210 29.38 5.06 -9.16
CA GLY A 210 30.28 4.78 -8.05
C GLY A 210 31.54 3.99 -8.41
N THR A 211 31.75 3.61 -9.67
CA THR A 211 32.86 2.74 -10.09
C THR A 211 34.20 3.37 -9.71
N GLY A 212 34.91 2.71 -8.78
CA GLY A 212 36.23 3.16 -8.30
C GLY A 212 36.19 4.31 -7.29
N LEU A 213 35.01 4.77 -6.86
CA LEU A 213 34.88 5.72 -5.76
C LEU A 213 35.05 5.00 -4.42
N GLY A 214 35.85 5.60 -3.53
CA GLY A 214 36.00 5.12 -2.15
C GLY A 214 34.88 5.64 -1.24
N ILE A 215 34.47 4.83 -0.27
CA ILE A 215 33.55 5.24 0.81
C ILE A 215 34.37 6.00 1.86
N PRO A 216 34.06 7.27 2.21
CA PRO A 216 34.91 8.07 3.09
C PRO A 216 34.96 7.56 4.54
N GLN A 217 33.80 7.21 5.11
CA GLN A 217 33.64 6.73 6.49
C GLN A 217 32.22 6.17 6.68
N GLY A 218 32.09 5.03 7.37
CA GLY A 218 30.78 4.51 7.80
C GLY A 218 29.80 4.33 6.64
N GLN A 219 28.57 4.79 6.82
CA GLN A 219 27.53 4.85 5.78
C GLN A 219 27.69 6.12 4.92
N GLN A 220 27.74 5.95 3.59
CA GLN A 220 27.73 7.05 2.63
C GLN A 220 26.85 6.69 1.42
N GLY A 221 25.93 7.59 1.05
CA GLY A 221 25.20 7.52 -0.20
C GLY A 221 26.00 8.03 -1.41
N SER A 222 25.69 7.55 -2.62
CA SER A 222 25.99 8.28 -3.85
C SER A 222 25.35 9.68 -3.80
N VAL A 223 24.15 9.77 -3.20
CA VAL A 223 23.54 11.01 -2.72
C VAL A 223 23.23 10.89 -1.22
N THR A 224 23.73 11.80 -0.39
CA THR A 224 23.48 11.86 1.07
C THR A 224 22.79 13.16 1.46
N LEU A 225 21.69 13.09 2.21
CA LEU A 225 20.94 14.22 2.76
C LEU A 225 21.13 14.22 4.29
N GLN A 226 21.88 15.19 4.82
CA GLN A 226 22.28 15.19 6.23
C GLN A 226 21.75 16.43 6.96
N ASN A 227 20.79 16.24 7.88
CA ASN A 227 20.16 17.31 8.65
C ASN A 227 19.52 18.41 7.78
N VAL A 228 18.66 18.01 6.85
CA VAL A 228 18.05 18.92 5.85
C VAL A 228 16.52 18.86 5.83
N SER A 229 15.91 19.99 5.49
CA SER A 229 14.47 20.13 5.26
C SER A 229 14.22 20.79 3.90
N TYR A 230 13.04 20.56 3.32
CA TYR A 230 12.65 21.10 2.01
C TYR A 230 13.71 20.79 0.93
N VAL A 231 14.01 19.50 0.75
CA VAL A 231 14.95 19.00 -0.29
C VAL A 231 14.26 17.95 -1.16
N ARG A 232 14.52 18.00 -2.47
CA ARG A 232 14.03 17.01 -3.44
C ARG A 232 15.19 16.39 -4.22
N VAL A 233 15.15 15.08 -4.43
CA VAL A 233 16.04 14.34 -5.34
C VAL A 233 15.18 13.57 -6.34
N ILE A 234 15.25 13.96 -7.62
CA ILE A 234 14.29 13.52 -8.64
C ILE A 234 14.98 13.00 -9.91
N GLY A 235 14.62 11.80 -10.36
CA GLY A 235 14.95 11.34 -11.70
C GLY A 235 16.44 11.04 -11.95
N LEU A 236 17.23 10.78 -10.91
CA LEU A 236 18.65 10.40 -11.05
C LEU A 236 18.79 8.89 -11.26
N GLN A 237 19.85 8.48 -11.94
CA GLN A 237 20.34 7.10 -11.90
C GLN A 237 21.54 7.02 -10.95
N LEU A 238 21.49 6.15 -9.95
CA LEU A 238 22.53 5.96 -8.93
C LEU A 238 23.02 4.52 -9.03
N GLN A 239 24.27 4.30 -9.44
CA GLN A 239 24.72 2.95 -9.82
C GLN A 239 26.16 2.60 -9.45
N ASN A 240 26.47 1.30 -9.46
CA ASN A 240 27.82 0.73 -9.43
C ASN A 240 28.67 1.15 -8.21
N TYR A 241 28.05 1.27 -7.03
CA TYR A 241 28.75 1.68 -5.81
C TYR A 241 28.99 0.48 -4.89
N THR A 242 30.26 0.15 -4.68
CA THR A 242 30.66 -1.15 -4.11
C THR A 242 31.60 -1.01 -2.93
N SER A 243 31.39 -1.82 -1.89
CA SER A 243 32.33 -2.01 -0.77
C SER A 243 32.83 -3.45 -0.67
N ASN A 244 34.04 -3.61 -0.14
CA ASN A 244 34.59 -4.88 0.32
C ASN A 244 34.98 -4.85 1.82
N SER A 245 34.43 -3.88 2.57
CA SER A 245 34.75 -3.62 3.98
C SER A 245 33.49 -3.60 4.83
N SER A 246 33.56 -4.24 6.00
CA SER A 246 32.49 -4.27 7.01
C SER A 246 32.33 -2.98 7.82
N SER A 247 33.20 -1.98 7.62
CA SER A 247 33.12 -0.68 8.30
C SER A 247 32.85 0.49 7.36
N LEU A 248 32.65 0.19 6.07
CA LEU A 248 32.40 1.17 5.01
C LEU A 248 31.22 0.65 4.18
N VAL A 249 30.08 1.30 4.32
CA VAL A 249 28.79 0.86 3.80
C VAL A 249 28.39 1.76 2.63
N PRO A 250 28.22 1.23 1.41
CA PRO A 250 27.74 1.99 0.28
C PRO A 250 26.20 2.04 0.30
N LEU A 251 25.66 3.21 0.02
CA LEU A 251 24.23 3.41 -0.20
C LEU A 251 24.02 4.06 -1.56
N GLY A 252 22.91 3.77 -2.24
CA GLY A 252 22.50 4.58 -3.40
C GLY A 252 22.12 5.98 -2.94
N LEU A 253 21.10 6.07 -2.11
CA LEU A 253 20.65 7.31 -1.48
C LEU A 253 20.50 7.17 0.04
N PHE A 254 21.08 8.10 0.80
CA PHE A 254 21.02 8.11 2.26
C PHE A 254 20.39 9.40 2.77
N VAL A 255 19.46 9.30 3.72
CA VAL A 255 18.94 10.45 4.50
C VAL A 255 19.23 10.20 5.98
N ALA A 256 19.86 11.15 6.66
CA ALA A 256 20.34 10.96 8.02
C ALA A 256 20.12 12.17 8.93
N GLY A 257 19.88 11.87 10.22
CA GLY A 257 19.78 12.86 11.29
C GLY A 257 18.34 13.30 11.56
N SER A 258 18.07 14.59 11.32
CA SER A 258 16.73 15.21 11.40
C SER A 258 16.34 15.81 10.06
N GLY A 259 15.04 16.03 9.83
CA GLY A 259 14.59 16.62 8.57
C GLY A 259 13.10 16.85 8.52
N ASP A 260 12.66 17.63 7.55
CA ASP A 260 11.23 17.91 7.36
C ASP A 260 10.93 18.26 5.90
N HIS A 261 9.86 17.74 5.31
CA HIS A 261 9.52 17.94 3.89
C HIS A 261 10.66 17.50 2.94
N ILE A 262 10.90 16.19 2.87
CA ILE A 262 11.90 15.59 1.96
C ILE A 262 11.17 14.75 0.90
N GLU A 263 11.55 14.88 -0.37
CA GLU A 263 10.99 14.05 -1.45
C GLU A 263 12.10 13.36 -2.28
N ILE A 264 12.00 12.04 -2.40
CA ILE A 264 12.89 11.20 -3.22
C ILE A 264 11.99 10.53 -4.26
N ARG A 265 12.09 10.95 -5.54
CA ARG A 265 11.10 10.52 -6.55
C ARG A 265 11.70 10.08 -7.88
N ASN A 266 11.16 9.01 -8.45
CA ASN A 266 11.50 8.53 -9.79
C ASN A 266 13.00 8.30 -10.03
N ASN A 267 13.78 8.01 -8.98
CA ASN A 267 15.20 7.66 -9.12
C ASN A 267 15.31 6.17 -9.40
N HIS A 268 16.34 5.77 -10.15
CA HIS A 268 16.69 4.39 -10.44
C HIS A 268 18.00 4.07 -9.73
N ILE A 269 17.97 3.13 -8.78
CA ILE A 269 19.08 2.82 -7.88
C ILE A 269 19.43 1.35 -8.02
N HIS A 270 20.57 1.05 -8.64
CA HIS A 270 20.91 -0.34 -8.95
C HIS A 270 22.40 -0.66 -8.79
N ASN A 271 22.70 -1.95 -8.61
CA ASN A 271 24.09 -2.42 -8.43
C ASN A 271 24.84 -1.69 -7.29
N ILE A 272 24.15 -1.43 -6.18
CA ILE A 272 24.80 -1.08 -4.91
C ILE A 272 25.14 -2.39 -4.20
N VAL A 273 26.41 -2.58 -3.86
CA VAL A 273 26.97 -3.91 -3.56
C VAL A 273 27.89 -3.90 -2.34
N THR A 274 27.70 -4.82 -1.43
CA THR A 274 28.76 -5.31 -0.56
C THR A 274 29.30 -6.64 -1.06
N THR A 275 30.63 -6.78 -1.13
CA THR A 275 31.30 -8.06 -1.42
C THR A 275 31.74 -8.78 -0.15
N VAL A 276 31.35 -8.29 1.02
CA VAL A 276 31.59 -8.95 2.31
C VAL A 276 30.53 -10.03 2.49
N THR A 277 30.97 -11.29 2.59
CA THR A 277 30.08 -12.46 2.52
C THR A 277 29.61 -12.97 3.89
N THR A 278 29.71 -12.15 4.93
CA THR A 278 29.32 -12.48 6.32
C THR A 278 28.26 -11.51 6.80
N SER A 279 27.64 -11.79 7.96
CA SER A 279 26.72 -10.88 8.68
C SER A 279 27.39 -9.60 9.25
N GLN A 280 28.47 -9.14 8.61
CA GLN A 280 29.13 -7.86 8.86
C GLN A 280 29.24 -7.05 7.55
N GLY A 281 28.74 -7.59 6.44
CA GLY A 281 28.69 -6.89 5.17
C GLY A 281 27.36 -6.18 5.04
N ASP A 282 27.40 -4.89 4.72
CA ASP A 282 26.21 -4.07 4.56
C ASP A 282 26.30 -3.21 3.30
N ALA A 283 25.17 -3.06 2.62
CA ALA A 283 24.92 -2.09 1.56
C ALA A 283 23.41 -1.82 1.49
N PHE A 284 23.00 -0.64 1.01
CA PHE A 284 21.57 -0.27 0.91
C PHE A 284 21.25 0.35 -0.44
N GLY A 285 20.04 0.14 -0.95
CA GLY A 285 19.55 0.95 -2.08
C GLY A 285 19.23 2.37 -1.62
N LEU A 286 18.25 2.50 -0.74
CA LEU A 286 17.79 3.76 -0.16
C LEU A 286 17.55 3.59 1.35
N ALA A 287 18.22 4.38 2.18
CA ALA A 287 18.01 4.34 3.64
C ALA A 287 17.66 5.72 4.22
N VAL A 288 16.72 5.75 5.16
CA VAL A 288 16.35 6.95 5.93
C VAL A 288 16.45 6.69 7.42
N TYR A 289 17.48 7.26 8.05
CA TYR A 289 17.87 6.98 9.44
C TYR A 289 17.67 8.23 10.32
N GLY A 290 16.60 8.21 11.12
CA GLY A 290 16.25 9.27 12.07
C GLY A 290 17.13 9.23 13.33
N THR A 291 18.38 9.66 13.21
CA THR A 291 19.41 9.59 14.27
C THR A 291 19.44 10.79 15.22
N ALA A 292 18.45 11.68 15.16
CA ALA A 292 18.36 12.89 15.99
C ALA A 292 17.14 12.87 16.94
N THR A 293 17.14 13.77 17.93
CA THR A 293 16.01 13.97 18.86
C THR A 293 14.79 14.60 18.15
N THR A 294 15.05 15.49 17.20
CA THR A 294 14.04 15.95 16.22
C THR A 294 13.91 14.88 15.14
N PRO A 295 12.69 14.44 14.79
CA PRO A 295 12.50 13.39 13.80
C PRO A 295 12.89 13.84 12.38
N ILE A 296 12.95 12.88 11.47
CA ILE A 296 12.67 13.12 10.05
C ILE A 296 11.14 13.05 9.87
N SER A 297 10.53 14.08 9.30
CA SER A 297 9.08 14.13 9.05
C SER A 297 8.66 14.62 7.67
N ASN A 298 7.41 14.32 7.29
CA ASN A 298 6.83 14.71 6.00
C ASN A 298 7.71 14.24 4.83
N LEU A 299 8.11 12.96 4.89
CA LEU A 299 8.97 12.29 3.92
C LEU A 299 8.12 11.59 2.85
N ILE A 300 8.51 11.74 1.58
CA ILE A 300 7.92 11.02 0.46
C ILE A 300 9.02 10.30 -0.31
N ILE A 301 8.89 8.98 -0.46
CA ILE A 301 9.71 8.12 -1.32
C ILE A 301 8.76 7.52 -2.35
N ASP A 302 8.73 8.08 -3.56
CA ASP A 302 7.66 7.81 -4.52
C ASP A 302 8.14 7.52 -5.95
N GLY A 303 7.67 6.40 -6.52
CA GLY A 303 7.93 6.05 -7.92
C GLY A 303 9.39 5.67 -8.25
N ASN A 304 10.22 5.38 -7.25
CA ASN A 304 11.62 4.96 -7.46
C ASN A 304 11.71 3.49 -7.88
N GLU A 305 12.76 3.13 -8.61
CA GLU A 305 13.11 1.76 -9.00
C GLU A 305 14.41 1.35 -8.27
N LEU A 306 14.40 0.20 -7.61
CA LEU A 306 15.51 -0.31 -6.79
C LEU A 306 15.80 -1.78 -7.10
N ASP A 307 16.92 -2.07 -7.75
CA ASP A 307 17.16 -3.39 -8.34
C ASP A 307 18.63 -3.85 -8.43
N HIS A 308 18.83 -5.16 -8.61
CA HIS A 308 20.15 -5.81 -8.68
C HIS A 308 21.09 -5.42 -7.51
N LEU A 309 20.53 -5.25 -6.32
CA LEU A 309 21.25 -4.88 -5.10
C LEU A 309 21.83 -6.12 -4.40
N THR A 310 23.06 -6.00 -3.89
CA THR A 310 23.74 -7.03 -3.09
C THR A 310 24.00 -6.47 -1.70
N LEU A 311 23.11 -6.75 -0.75
CA LEU A 311 22.90 -5.92 0.43
C LEU A 311 23.60 -6.43 1.70
N GLY A 312 24.01 -7.71 1.71
CA GLY A 312 24.60 -8.32 2.90
C GLY A 312 23.55 -8.49 4.00
N TYR A 313 23.73 -7.89 5.17
CA TYR A 313 22.78 -7.95 6.30
C TYR A 313 21.85 -6.72 6.40
N SER A 314 21.76 -5.94 5.32
CA SER A 314 20.98 -4.70 5.20
C SER A 314 19.91 -4.81 4.10
N GLU A 315 19.08 -3.77 3.88
CA GLU A 315 17.86 -3.86 3.05
C GLU A 315 17.85 -2.93 1.82
N SER A 316 16.92 -3.20 0.88
CA SER A 316 16.80 -2.42 -0.35
C SER A 316 16.29 -0.99 -0.08
N LEU A 317 15.21 -0.87 0.70
CA LEU A 317 14.58 0.40 1.07
C LEU A 317 14.23 0.40 2.57
N SER A 318 14.91 1.21 3.37
CA SER A 318 14.79 1.20 4.84
C SER A 318 14.34 2.55 5.41
N VAL A 319 13.39 2.53 6.35
CA VAL A 319 13.00 3.69 7.18
C VAL A 319 13.21 3.31 8.65
N ASN A 320 14.21 3.90 9.31
CA ASN A 320 14.72 3.45 10.61
C ASN A 320 14.84 4.59 11.64
N GLY A 321 14.51 4.31 12.90
CA GLY A 321 14.72 5.22 14.03
C GLY A 321 13.65 6.30 14.14
N ASN A 322 14.04 7.53 14.49
CA ASN A 322 13.08 8.62 14.75
C ASN A 322 12.54 9.25 13.45
N VAL A 323 11.69 8.50 12.74
CA VAL A 323 11.05 8.93 11.49
C VAL A 323 9.53 8.84 11.65
N GLN A 324 8.80 9.89 11.29
CA GLN A 324 7.34 9.93 11.42
C GLN A 324 6.65 10.63 10.26
N ASN A 325 5.39 10.30 9.99
CA ASN A 325 4.58 10.96 8.96
C ASN A 325 5.25 10.84 7.57
N TRP A 326 5.39 9.61 7.09
CA TRP A 326 6.16 9.28 5.89
C TRP A 326 5.38 8.39 4.92
N GLN A 327 5.77 8.40 3.65
CA GLN A 327 5.14 7.67 2.56
C GLN A 327 6.20 6.97 1.71
N VAL A 328 6.05 5.67 1.52
CA VAL A 328 6.80 4.83 0.56
C VAL A 328 5.77 4.32 -0.45
N THR A 329 5.63 4.99 -1.60
CA THR A 329 4.51 4.76 -2.51
C THR A 329 4.92 4.52 -3.96
N ASN A 330 4.19 3.67 -4.67
CA ASN A 330 4.37 3.45 -6.11
C ASN A 330 5.80 3.03 -6.54
N ASN A 331 6.66 2.60 -5.63
CA ASN A 331 8.02 2.19 -5.94
C ASN A 331 8.04 0.78 -6.53
N ARG A 332 9.07 0.49 -7.32
CA ARG A 332 9.36 -0.84 -7.86
C ARG A 332 10.63 -1.35 -7.20
N VAL A 333 10.55 -2.41 -6.40
CA VAL A 333 11.70 -2.95 -5.65
C VAL A 333 11.86 -4.41 -6.01
N HIS A 334 12.97 -4.79 -6.65
CA HIS A 334 13.04 -6.12 -7.25
C HIS A 334 14.43 -6.66 -7.57
N ASP A 335 14.51 -7.97 -7.77
CA ASP A 335 15.74 -8.67 -8.18
C ASP A 335 16.91 -8.37 -7.20
N ASN A 336 16.58 -8.29 -5.91
CA ASN A 336 17.48 -7.92 -4.81
C ASN A 336 17.70 -9.10 -3.87
N ASN A 337 18.92 -9.24 -3.33
CA ASN A 337 19.27 -10.40 -2.51
C ASN A 337 19.02 -10.26 -0.99
N ASN A 338 18.27 -9.24 -0.58
CA ASN A 338 17.74 -9.14 0.78
C ASN A 338 16.47 -8.28 0.78
N ILE A 339 15.87 -8.09 1.97
CA ILE A 339 14.59 -7.42 2.23
C ILE A 339 14.28 -6.25 1.28
N GLY A 340 13.05 -6.23 0.77
CA GLY A 340 12.56 -5.22 -0.17
C GLY A 340 12.30 -3.87 0.49
N ILE A 341 11.22 -3.75 1.25
CA ILE A 341 10.85 -2.51 1.96
C ILE A 341 10.75 -2.80 3.45
N VAL A 342 11.45 -2.03 4.29
CA VAL A 342 11.41 -2.19 5.74
C VAL A 342 11.13 -0.88 6.50
N ALA A 343 10.32 -0.98 7.55
CA ALA A 343 10.16 0.06 8.56
C ALA A 343 10.62 -0.48 9.93
N ILE A 344 11.68 0.13 10.48
CA ILE A 344 12.48 -0.41 11.60
C ILE A 344 12.30 0.42 12.89
N GLY A 345 12.34 -0.25 14.03
CA GLY A 345 12.45 0.34 15.36
C GLY A 345 13.31 -0.47 16.33
N PHE A 346 13.71 0.18 17.42
CA PHE A 346 14.43 -0.36 18.60
C PHE A 346 15.91 -0.75 18.41
N GLU A 347 16.49 -0.52 17.22
CA GLU A 347 17.92 -0.67 16.90
C GLU A 347 18.90 0.21 17.71
N GLY A 348 18.41 1.21 18.45
CA GLY A 348 19.23 2.24 19.08
C GLY A 348 19.67 3.34 18.09
N THR A 349 19.05 3.41 16.91
CA THR A 349 19.29 4.41 15.86
C THR A 349 19.04 5.83 16.38
N ALA A 350 17.94 6.02 17.13
CA ALA A 350 17.57 7.31 17.70
C ALA A 350 18.08 7.50 19.14
N PRO A 351 18.48 8.73 19.52
CA PRO A 351 18.98 9.04 20.87
C PRO A 351 17.90 9.01 21.96
N THR A 352 16.63 8.75 21.62
CA THR A 352 15.51 8.67 22.56
C THR A 352 14.77 7.35 22.33
N THR A 353 14.99 6.37 23.20
CA THR A 353 14.52 4.98 23.05
C THR A 353 12.99 4.83 22.90
N SER A 354 12.19 5.80 23.35
CA SER A 354 10.73 5.80 23.16
C SER A 354 10.26 6.39 21.83
N LEU A 355 11.19 6.91 21.02
CA LEU A 355 10.97 7.49 19.69
C LEU A 355 11.82 6.80 18.61
N ASP A 356 12.55 5.77 19.00
CA ASP A 356 13.43 4.95 18.16
C ASP A 356 12.61 3.93 17.38
N GLN A 357 11.72 4.43 16.52
CA GLN A 357 10.70 3.64 15.84
C GLN A 357 10.10 4.43 14.67
N ALA A 358 10.20 3.88 13.47
CA ALA A 358 9.48 4.38 12.30
C ALA A 358 7.97 4.28 12.53
N ARG A 359 7.24 5.39 12.36
CA ARG A 359 5.83 5.48 12.75
C ARG A 359 4.96 6.39 11.90
N ASN A 360 3.64 6.27 12.01
CA ASN A 360 2.67 7.08 11.25
C ASN A 360 2.98 7.05 9.74
N GLY A 361 3.20 5.84 9.22
CA GLY A 361 3.77 5.59 7.90
C GLY A 361 2.80 4.96 6.92
N TRP A 362 3.06 5.10 5.62
CA TRP A 362 2.30 4.46 4.55
C TRP A 362 3.26 3.73 3.61
N ILE A 363 3.03 2.44 3.38
CA ILE A 363 3.68 1.63 2.35
C ILE A 363 2.56 1.24 1.37
N ALA A 364 2.40 1.97 0.27
CA ALA A 364 1.20 1.80 -0.58
C ALA A 364 1.43 1.80 -2.09
N GLY A 365 0.74 0.92 -2.81
CA GLY A 365 0.81 0.83 -4.28
C GLY A 365 2.17 0.39 -4.82
N ASN A 366 3.08 -0.14 -3.99
CA ASN A 366 4.40 -0.59 -4.44
C ASN A 366 4.30 -1.94 -5.16
N THR A 367 5.18 -2.16 -6.13
CA THR A 367 5.37 -3.46 -6.78
C THR A 367 6.70 -4.04 -6.33
N VAL A 368 6.65 -5.09 -5.52
CA VAL A 368 7.82 -5.73 -4.90
C VAL A 368 7.92 -7.16 -5.40
N TYR A 369 9.03 -7.56 -6.04
CA TYR A 369 9.13 -8.94 -6.55
C TYR A 369 10.55 -9.47 -6.71
N ASN A 370 10.72 -10.80 -6.74
CA ASN A 370 12.03 -11.46 -6.80
C ASN A 370 12.98 -10.96 -5.68
N ILE A 371 12.50 -11.01 -4.43
CA ILE A 371 13.25 -10.59 -3.24
C ILE A 371 13.68 -11.85 -2.49
N SER A 372 14.97 -12.21 -2.52
CA SER A 372 15.39 -13.48 -1.92
C SER A 372 16.84 -13.52 -1.44
N SER A 373 17.03 -13.90 -0.18
CA SER A 373 18.35 -14.14 0.42
C SER A 373 18.96 -15.49 0.03
N THR A 374 18.32 -16.27 -0.85
CA THR A 374 18.88 -17.51 -1.43
C THR A 374 20.16 -17.32 -2.24
N THR A 375 20.49 -16.09 -2.65
CA THR A 375 21.78 -15.73 -3.27
C THR A 375 22.69 -14.91 -2.36
N ASN A 376 22.31 -14.75 -1.09
CA ASN A 376 22.99 -13.90 -0.12
C ASN A 376 23.80 -14.75 0.89
N PRO A 377 25.14 -14.73 0.80
CA PRO A 377 25.97 -15.55 1.68
C PRO A 377 25.93 -15.11 3.14
N ALA A 378 25.53 -13.86 3.44
CA ALA A 378 25.36 -13.39 4.82
C ALA A 378 24.24 -14.15 5.57
N TYR A 379 23.23 -14.64 4.83
CA TYR A 379 22.13 -15.49 5.32
C TYR A 379 22.38 -16.99 5.08
N ASN A 380 23.62 -17.39 4.78
CA ASN A 380 23.97 -18.76 4.37
C ASN A 380 23.15 -19.27 3.17
N ASN A 381 22.76 -18.37 2.26
CA ASN A 381 21.91 -18.66 1.10
C ASN A 381 20.56 -19.31 1.46
N GLN A 382 20.01 -19.05 2.65
CA GLN A 382 18.67 -19.49 3.04
C GLN A 382 17.60 -18.47 2.62
N PRO A 383 16.36 -18.90 2.32
CA PRO A 383 15.26 -17.99 2.10
C PRO A 383 14.83 -17.35 3.43
N SER A 384 14.94 -16.03 3.53
CA SER A 384 14.71 -15.24 4.76
C SER A 384 14.46 -13.75 4.48
N ALA A 385 14.40 -13.32 3.22
CA ALA A 385 14.19 -11.92 2.84
C ALA A 385 12.70 -11.59 2.59
N ASP A 386 12.16 -10.68 3.38
CA ASP A 386 10.81 -10.17 3.23
C ASP A 386 10.63 -9.26 2.01
N GLY A 387 9.48 -9.35 1.36
CA GLY A 387 9.04 -8.34 0.41
C GLY A 387 8.77 -7.00 1.11
N ILE A 388 7.91 -7.03 2.13
CA ILE A 388 7.64 -5.88 3.00
C ILE A 388 7.71 -6.33 4.48
N TYR A 389 8.60 -5.73 5.26
CA TYR A 389 8.74 -6.00 6.69
C TYR A 389 8.44 -4.76 7.52
N VAL A 390 7.70 -4.91 8.60
CA VAL A 390 7.68 -3.94 9.69
C VAL A 390 8.30 -4.58 10.92
N ASP A 391 9.55 -4.19 11.19
CA ASP A 391 10.38 -4.64 12.31
C ASP A 391 10.28 -3.65 13.47
N GLY A 392 9.53 -4.01 14.50
CA GLY A 392 9.30 -3.14 15.64
C GLY A 392 8.74 -1.76 15.28
N GLY A 393 8.00 -1.59 14.18
CA GLY A 393 7.38 -0.32 13.75
C GLY A 393 6.00 -0.07 14.38
N THR A 394 5.41 1.13 14.22
CA THR A 394 4.05 1.38 14.73
C THR A 394 3.18 2.35 13.93
N HIS A 395 1.86 2.14 13.94
CA HIS A 395 0.89 3.02 13.26
C HIS A 395 1.21 3.18 11.76
N ILE A 396 1.44 2.06 11.08
CA ILE A 396 1.78 2.03 9.64
C ILE A 396 0.61 1.40 8.86
N THR A 397 0.30 1.94 7.69
CA THR A 397 -0.64 1.32 6.74
C THR A 397 0.17 0.69 5.60
N ILE A 398 -0.05 -0.60 5.35
CA ILE A 398 0.49 -1.34 4.20
C ILE A 398 -0.70 -1.66 3.29
N GLU A 399 -0.87 -0.94 2.17
CA GLU A 399 -2.05 -1.15 1.32
C GLU A 399 -1.83 -1.15 -0.18
N GLN A 400 -2.63 -1.93 -0.90
CA GLN A 400 -2.64 -1.98 -2.37
C GLN A 400 -1.27 -2.34 -2.99
N ASN A 401 -0.38 -2.96 -2.21
CA ASN A 401 0.91 -3.43 -2.73
C ASN A 401 0.71 -4.75 -3.46
N ASN A 402 1.60 -5.00 -4.43
CA ASN A 402 1.71 -6.25 -5.15
C ASN A 402 3.06 -6.87 -4.82
N VAL A 403 3.06 -7.91 -3.97
CA VAL A 403 4.27 -8.63 -3.54
C VAL A 403 4.29 -10.00 -4.20
N GLN A 404 5.35 -10.33 -4.94
CA GLN A 404 5.45 -11.58 -5.70
C GLN A 404 6.82 -12.25 -5.57
N ALA A 405 6.87 -13.55 -5.24
CA ALA A 405 8.14 -14.29 -5.18
C ALA A 405 9.21 -13.60 -4.29
N ALA A 406 8.78 -13.11 -3.13
CA ALA A 406 9.68 -12.80 -2.01
C ALA A 406 9.99 -14.10 -1.22
N ASP A 407 10.90 -14.11 -0.24
CA ASP A 407 11.00 -15.29 0.63
C ASP A 407 9.79 -15.34 1.58
N LEU A 408 9.55 -14.23 2.28
CA LEU A 408 8.33 -13.95 3.03
C LEU A 408 7.62 -12.78 2.34
N GLY A 409 6.30 -12.83 2.18
CA GLY A 409 5.58 -11.78 1.45
C GLY A 409 5.48 -10.48 2.25
N ILE A 410 4.74 -10.51 3.36
CA ILE A 410 4.64 -9.41 4.32
C ILE A 410 4.85 -9.95 5.74
N GLU A 411 5.87 -9.47 6.45
CA GLU A 411 6.05 -9.78 7.87
C GLU A 411 5.71 -8.56 8.75
N LEU A 412 5.00 -8.81 9.85
CA LEU A 412 4.84 -7.87 10.95
C LEU A 412 5.44 -8.52 12.19
N ALA A 413 6.66 -8.16 12.58
CA ALA A 413 7.36 -8.75 13.71
C ALA A 413 8.27 -7.74 14.42
N SER A 414 9.12 -8.20 15.33
CA SER A 414 10.12 -7.35 15.98
C SER A 414 11.31 -8.22 16.34
N GLU A 415 12.52 -7.89 15.88
CA GLU A 415 13.74 -8.62 16.24
C GLU A 415 14.14 -8.37 17.72
N HIS A 416 13.66 -7.28 18.31
CA HIS A 416 14.01 -6.87 19.67
C HIS A 416 13.17 -7.52 20.78
N PHE A 417 13.82 -8.27 21.68
CA PHE A 417 13.16 -8.94 22.80
C PHE A 417 12.32 -7.99 23.68
N GLY A 418 11.06 -8.37 23.93
CA GLY A 418 10.13 -7.56 24.72
C GLY A 418 9.64 -6.29 24.00
N ARG A 419 9.87 -6.17 22.70
CA ARG A 419 9.31 -5.15 21.81
C ARG A 419 8.34 -5.79 20.83
N VAL A 420 7.52 -4.95 20.20
CA VAL A 420 6.47 -5.39 19.26
C VAL A 420 6.32 -4.41 18.11
N THR A 421 6.10 -4.93 16.90
CA THR A 421 5.39 -4.19 15.86
C THR A 421 3.94 -4.03 16.27
N SER A 422 3.38 -2.82 16.14
CA SER A 422 2.05 -2.55 16.72
C SER A 422 1.20 -1.55 15.98
N TYR A 423 -0.12 -1.72 16.01
CA TYR A 423 -1.09 -0.84 15.32
C TYR A 423 -0.81 -0.71 13.82
N VAL A 424 -0.22 -1.73 13.19
CA VAL A 424 -0.02 -1.79 11.75
C VAL A 424 -1.27 -2.37 11.09
N THR A 425 -1.71 -1.76 9.99
CA THR A 425 -2.83 -2.26 9.18
C THR A 425 -2.31 -2.71 7.81
N ALA A 426 -2.30 -4.01 7.54
CA ALA A 426 -1.99 -4.58 6.24
C ALA A 426 -3.29 -4.93 5.51
N ARG A 427 -3.64 -4.19 4.46
CA ARG A 427 -4.94 -4.35 3.79
C ARG A 427 -4.92 -4.25 2.28
N ASN A 428 -5.85 -4.93 1.62
CA ASN A 428 -6.05 -4.78 0.17
C ASN A 428 -4.77 -5.09 -0.64
N ASN A 429 -3.84 -5.89 -0.11
CA ASN A 429 -2.61 -6.28 -0.79
C ASN A 429 -2.79 -7.59 -1.56
N LEU A 430 -2.02 -7.73 -2.63
CA LEU A 430 -1.79 -9.00 -3.30
C LEU A 430 -0.45 -9.58 -2.86
N VAL A 431 -0.45 -10.83 -2.41
CA VAL A 431 0.76 -11.54 -1.98
C VAL A 431 0.79 -12.92 -2.64
N LEU A 432 1.70 -13.13 -3.59
CA LEU A 432 1.74 -14.33 -4.41
C LEU A 432 3.10 -15.01 -4.40
N TYR A 433 3.08 -16.35 -4.45
CA TYR A 433 4.26 -17.16 -4.76
C TYR A 433 5.49 -16.98 -3.86
N SER A 434 5.32 -16.45 -2.64
CA SER A 434 6.43 -16.33 -1.69
C SER A 434 7.04 -17.70 -1.38
N ASN A 435 8.37 -17.75 -1.22
CA ASN A 435 9.10 -19.01 -1.09
C ASN A 435 8.74 -19.77 0.21
N VAL A 436 8.51 -19.03 1.29
CA VAL A 436 8.25 -19.57 2.64
C VAL A 436 6.81 -19.30 3.08
N THR A 437 6.34 -18.04 3.09
CA THR A 437 4.97 -17.73 3.52
C THR A 437 4.43 -16.45 2.89
N GLY A 438 3.10 -16.34 2.76
CA GLY A 438 2.44 -15.15 2.27
C GLY A 438 2.54 -14.02 3.28
N ILE A 439 1.88 -14.15 4.43
CA ILE A 439 1.95 -13.16 5.51
C ILE A 439 2.36 -13.84 6.82
N SER A 440 3.31 -13.26 7.55
CA SER A 440 3.69 -13.69 8.89
C SER A 440 3.45 -12.61 9.95
N ILE A 441 3.13 -13.06 11.16
CA ILE A 441 3.09 -12.23 12.36
C ILE A 441 3.85 -12.90 13.52
N GLY A 442 4.39 -12.10 14.42
CA GLY A 442 5.19 -12.55 15.55
C GLY A 442 6.66 -12.75 15.16
N GLY A 443 7.56 -12.70 16.15
CA GLY A 443 8.99 -12.89 15.91
C GLY A 443 9.35 -14.33 15.57
N TYR A 444 10.37 -14.52 14.75
CA TYR A 444 10.86 -15.83 14.29
C TYR A 444 11.40 -16.75 15.40
N GLY A 445 11.61 -16.25 16.62
CA GLY A 445 12.19 -17.00 17.73
C GLY A 445 11.73 -16.54 19.11
N SER A 446 11.87 -17.42 20.11
CA SER A 446 11.47 -17.11 21.50
C SER A 446 12.31 -16.00 22.15
N SER A 447 13.50 -15.72 21.61
CA SER A 447 14.45 -14.71 22.08
C SER A 447 14.30 -13.33 21.43
N VAL A 448 13.38 -13.15 20.49
CA VAL A 448 13.10 -11.87 19.82
C VAL A 448 11.78 -11.26 20.32
N GLY A 449 11.30 -10.21 19.66
CA GLY A 449 10.03 -9.55 19.95
C GLY A 449 8.83 -10.22 19.27
N GLY A 450 7.75 -9.46 19.10
CA GLY A 450 6.49 -9.96 18.53
C GLY A 450 5.63 -8.89 17.87
N THR A 451 4.31 -9.08 17.96
CA THR A 451 3.34 -8.31 17.16
C THR A 451 2.04 -8.14 17.93
N ASP A 452 1.60 -6.90 18.11
CA ASP A 452 0.50 -6.58 18.99
C ASP A 452 -0.48 -5.56 18.39
N HIS A 453 -1.79 -5.81 18.48
CA HIS A 453 -2.83 -4.92 17.92
C HIS A 453 -2.67 -4.59 16.41
N CYS A 454 -2.07 -5.50 15.62
CA CYS A 454 -2.00 -5.35 14.17
C CYS A 454 -3.23 -5.97 13.48
N THR A 455 -3.59 -5.43 12.33
CA THR A 455 -4.83 -5.77 11.59
C THR A 455 -4.48 -6.14 10.15
N ILE A 456 -4.83 -7.35 9.73
CA ILE A 456 -4.50 -7.92 8.42
C ILE A 456 -5.83 -8.24 7.71
N VAL A 457 -6.30 -7.36 6.83
CA VAL A 457 -7.68 -7.45 6.31
C VAL A 457 -7.82 -7.31 4.81
N ASN A 458 -8.77 -8.05 4.23
CA ASN A 458 -9.08 -7.96 2.80
C ASN A 458 -7.83 -8.10 1.89
N ASN A 459 -6.86 -8.95 2.24
CA ASN A 459 -5.72 -9.28 1.38
C ASN A 459 -6.03 -10.54 0.57
N THR A 460 -5.41 -10.71 -0.60
CA THR A 460 -5.45 -11.98 -1.33
C THR A 460 -4.06 -12.60 -1.34
N LEU A 461 -3.96 -13.79 -0.74
CA LEU A 461 -2.77 -14.63 -0.63
C LEU A 461 -2.95 -15.80 -1.61
N PHE A 462 -1.98 -16.03 -2.49
CA PHE A 462 -2.09 -17.00 -3.59
C PHE A 462 -0.82 -17.80 -3.83
N GLU A 463 -0.92 -19.12 -3.62
CA GLU A 463 0.10 -20.13 -3.88
C GLU A 463 1.48 -19.78 -3.29
N ASN A 464 1.48 -19.21 -2.08
CA ASN A 464 2.68 -18.97 -1.28
C ASN A 464 3.18 -20.29 -0.68
N ASP A 465 4.32 -20.25 0.04
CA ASP A 465 5.07 -21.43 0.50
C ASP A 465 5.48 -22.36 -0.66
N THR A 466 6.04 -21.77 -1.72
CA THR A 466 6.42 -22.50 -2.94
C THR A 466 7.57 -23.49 -2.72
N THR A 467 8.33 -23.33 -1.63
CA THR A 467 9.39 -24.28 -1.22
C THR A 467 8.89 -25.45 -0.37
N LEU A 468 7.60 -25.46 0.01
CA LEU A 468 6.99 -26.46 0.89
C LEU A 468 7.68 -26.52 2.27
N SER A 469 7.98 -25.34 2.81
CA SER A 469 8.62 -25.13 4.12
C SER A 469 7.73 -25.60 5.29
N GLY A 470 6.41 -25.66 5.07
CA GLY A 470 5.43 -25.94 6.10
C GLY A 470 4.96 -24.70 6.85
N SER A 471 5.08 -23.52 6.23
CA SER A 471 4.63 -22.23 6.77
C SER A 471 3.28 -21.79 6.19
N GLY A 472 2.97 -22.19 4.96
CA GLY A 472 1.68 -21.95 4.31
C GLY A 472 1.39 -20.49 3.97
N GLU A 473 0.12 -20.20 3.66
CA GLU A 473 -0.32 -18.85 3.27
C GLU A 473 -0.16 -17.82 4.42
N PHE A 474 -0.64 -18.13 5.63
CA PHE A 474 -0.53 -17.26 6.80
C PHE A 474 0.17 -17.94 7.99
N GLN A 475 1.21 -17.32 8.54
CA GLN A 475 2.00 -17.85 9.65
C GLN A 475 1.91 -17.00 10.93
N VAL A 476 1.78 -17.66 12.08
CA VAL A 476 1.74 -17.06 13.42
C VAL A 476 2.91 -17.59 14.25
N GLN A 477 3.81 -16.70 14.63
CA GLN A 477 5.09 -16.99 15.29
C GLN A 477 5.10 -16.53 16.76
N TYR A 478 6.28 -16.29 17.33
CA TYR A 478 6.44 -16.00 18.76
C TYR A 478 5.88 -14.62 19.13
N HIS A 479 5.39 -14.51 20.37
CA HIS A 479 4.99 -13.25 21.00
C HIS A 479 3.94 -12.42 20.23
N ALA A 480 3.13 -13.07 19.39
CA ALA A 480 1.93 -12.46 18.82
C ALA A 480 0.81 -12.32 19.87
N SER A 481 0.10 -11.19 19.88
CA SER A 481 -1.07 -10.94 20.74
C SER A 481 -2.06 -9.95 20.12
N ASN A 482 -3.35 -10.11 20.40
CA ASN A 482 -4.38 -9.10 20.10
C ASN A 482 -4.48 -8.68 18.61
N ASN A 483 -3.97 -9.49 17.68
CA ASN A 483 -4.03 -9.19 16.25
C ASN A 483 -5.40 -9.59 15.67
N LEU A 484 -5.79 -8.95 14.57
CA LEU A 484 -6.97 -9.30 13.78
C LEU A 484 -6.53 -9.74 12.39
N PHE A 485 -7.05 -10.86 11.91
CA PHE A 485 -6.88 -11.32 10.53
C PHE A 485 -8.28 -11.62 9.98
N ALA A 486 -8.76 -10.83 9.02
CA ALA A 486 -10.18 -10.91 8.63
C ALA A 486 -10.49 -10.55 7.17
N ASN A 487 -11.57 -11.11 6.61
CA ASN A 487 -11.99 -10.90 5.21
C ASN A 487 -10.92 -11.23 4.15
N ASN A 488 -9.85 -11.97 4.46
CA ASN A 488 -8.82 -12.30 3.49
C ASN A 488 -9.26 -13.45 2.56
N VAL A 489 -8.57 -13.64 1.43
CA VAL A 489 -8.68 -14.84 0.59
C VAL A 489 -7.34 -15.56 0.61
N LEU A 490 -7.33 -16.83 0.99
CA LEU A 490 -6.15 -17.67 1.10
C LEU A 490 -6.31 -18.85 0.14
N TYR A 491 -5.60 -18.79 -0.98
CA TYR A 491 -5.56 -19.85 -1.98
C TYR A 491 -4.23 -20.60 -1.81
N ALA A 492 -4.24 -21.69 -1.06
CA ALA A 492 -3.06 -22.51 -0.83
C ALA A 492 -2.70 -23.36 -2.07
N ASN A 493 -1.40 -23.52 -2.30
CA ASN A 493 -0.87 -24.47 -3.28
C ASN A 493 -1.20 -25.94 -2.90
N GLY A 494 -0.70 -26.92 -3.67
CA GLY A 494 -0.94 -28.36 -3.46
C GLY A 494 -0.51 -28.94 -2.10
N GLN A 495 0.26 -28.19 -1.29
CA GLN A 495 0.49 -28.51 0.14
C GLN A 495 -0.82 -28.47 0.93
N GLY A 496 -1.71 -27.50 0.66
CA GLY A 496 -2.99 -27.33 1.36
C GLY A 496 -2.90 -26.64 2.72
N LEU A 497 -1.73 -26.16 3.15
CA LEU A 497 -1.55 -25.46 4.43
C LEU A 497 -1.99 -23.99 4.34
N LEU A 498 -3.08 -23.66 5.03
CA LEU A 498 -3.69 -22.33 4.97
C LEU A 498 -3.20 -21.42 6.11
N VAL A 499 -3.22 -21.92 7.33
CA VAL A 499 -2.75 -21.19 8.52
C VAL A 499 -1.80 -22.06 9.31
N ASN A 500 -0.63 -21.53 9.65
CA ASN A 500 0.36 -22.19 10.50
C ASN A 500 0.61 -21.42 11.81
N SER A 501 0.07 -21.92 12.91
CA SER A 501 0.37 -21.46 14.27
C SER A 501 0.96 -22.63 15.09
N PRO A 502 2.27 -22.91 14.95
CA PRO A 502 2.93 -24.04 15.62
C PRO A 502 3.24 -23.77 17.10
N LEU A 503 2.82 -22.62 17.64
CA LEU A 503 3.14 -22.15 18.99
C LEU A 503 1.89 -21.94 19.83
N SER A 504 2.04 -22.08 21.16
CA SER A 504 1.02 -21.87 22.18
C SER A 504 1.41 -20.82 23.23
N SER A 505 2.31 -19.88 22.85
CA SER A 505 2.90 -18.89 23.74
C SER A 505 1.96 -17.76 24.17
N SER A 506 0.83 -17.60 23.47
CA SER A 506 -0.23 -16.64 23.75
C SER A 506 -1.57 -17.34 23.69
N THR A 507 -2.52 -16.98 24.55
CA THR A 507 -3.89 -17.52 24.51
C THR A 507 -4.73 -16.96 23.37
N THR A 508 -4.31 -15.82 22.81
CA THR A 508 -5.01 -15.04 21.78
C THR A 508 -3.98 -14.33 20.88
N PRO A 509 -3.21 -15.09 20.07
CA PRO A 509 -2.17 -14.49 19.22
C PRO A 509 -2.76 -13.66 18.08
N VAL A 510 -3.86 -14.15 17.51
CA VAL A 510 -4.67 -13.52 16.48
C VAL A 510 -6.10 -14.02 16.60
N THR A 511 -7.07 -13.14 16.34
CA THR A 511 -8.46 -13.51 16.06
C THR A 511 -8.61 -13.59 14.55
N LEU A 512 -9.01 -14.76 14.04
CA LEU A 512 -9.40 -14.89 12.64
C LEU A 512 -10.91 -14.60 12.51
N GLU A 513 -11.30 -13.83 11.50
CA GLU A 513 -12.72 -13.61 11.19
C GLU A 513 -13.03 -13.49 9.70
N ASN A 514 -13.84 -14.44 9.20
CA ASN A 514 -14.59 -14.29 7.96
C ASN A 514 -13.69 -14.31 6.70
N ASP A 515 -12.61 -15.10 6.73
CA ASP A 515 -11.72 -15.37 5.62
C ASP A 515 -12.29 -16.43 4.66
N LEU A 516 -11.84 -16.43 3.41
CA LEU A 516 -12.16 -17.43 2.40
C LEU A 516 -10.93 -18.27 2.09
N PHE A 517 -10.97 -19.53 2.49
CA PHE A 517 -9.91 -20.50 2.33
C PHE A 517 -10.16 -21.41 1.13
N TYR A 518 -9.10 -21.77 0.41
CA TYR A 518 -9.14 -22.76 -0.65
C TYR A 518 -7.78 -23.41 -0.91
N THR A 519 -7.76 -24.58 -1.54
CA THR A 519 -6.55 -25.19 -2.09
C THR A 519 -6.85 -25.83 -3.43
N SER A 520 -5.86 -25.82 -4.32
CA SER A 520 -5.94 -26.30 -5.71
C SER A 520 -6.57 -27.69 -5.88
N ASP A 521 -6.46 -28.57 -4.88
CA ASP A 521 -7.04 -29.92 -4.88
C ASP A 521 -8.50 -29.95 -4.36
N SER A 522 -9.33 -29.00 -4.81
CA SER A 522 -10.77 -28.89 -4.49
C SER A 522 -11.11 -28.82 -2.99
N GLY A 523 -10.18 -28.34 -2.15
CA GLY A 523 -10.33 -28.30 -0.70
C GLY A 523 -10.06 -29.62 0.03
N ALA A 524 -9.82 -30.74 -0.66
CA ALA A 524 -9.68 -32.06 -0.04
C ALA A 524 -8.39 -32.24 0.78
N SER A 525 -7.36 -31.45 0.49
CA SER A 525 -6.08 -31.38 1.22
C SER A 525 -5.99 -30.21 2.20
N ALA A 526 -7.04 -29.39 2.36
CA ALA A 526 -7.02 -28.19 3.18
C ALA A 526 -6.78 -28.51 4.67
N TYR A 527 -5.71 -27.96 5.23
CA TYR A 527 -5.41 -28.09 6.65
C TYR A 527 -4.86 -26.81 7.28
N TRP A 528 -5.04 -26.74 8.60
CA TRP A 528 -4.57 -25.69 9.48
C TRP A 528 -3.69 -26.31 10.55
N VAL A 529 -2.66 -25.62 10.99
CA VAL A 529 -1.93 -25.93 12.23
C VAL A 529 -2.29 -24.88 13.26
N TRP A 530 -2.82 -25.30 14.41
CA TRP A 530 -3.17 -24.40 15.50
C TRP A 530 -2.70 -24.95 16.83
N ASN A 531 -1.95 -24.15 17.60
CA ASN A 531 -1.29 -24.57 18.84
C ASN A 531 -0.49 -25.88 18.68
N ASN A 532 0.26 -26.01 17.58
CA ASN A 532 1.03 -27.22 17.21
C ASN A 532 0.20 -28.50 16.96
N VAL A 533 -1.10 -28.37 16.65
CA VAL A 533 -1.98 -29.48 16.27
C VAL A 533 -2.52 -29.25 14.86
N SER A 534 -2.46 -30.27 14.01
CA SER A 534 -3.02 -30.22 12.65
C SER A 534 -4.51 -30.53 12.65
N TYR A 535 -5.29 -29.73 11.92
CA TYR A 535 -6.73 -29.89 11.73
C TYR A 535 -7.07 -29.97 10.24
N THR A 536 -7.77 -31.03 9.83
CA THR A 536 -8.26 -31.20 8.45
C THR A 536 -9.73 -30.81 8.39
N GLY A 537 -10.05 -29.79 7.60
CA GLY A 537 -11.40 -29.22 7.52
C GLY A 537 -11.67 -28.07 8.49
N LEU A 538 -12.40 -27.08 7.99
CA LEU A 538 -12.57 -25.78 8.64
C LEU A 538 -13.31 -25.84 10.00
N SER A 539 -14.29 -26.73 10.16
CA SER A 539 -15.08 -26.81 11.39
C SER A 539 -14.28 -27.26 12.63
N ASP A 540 -13.30 -28.15 12.44
CA ASP A 540 -12.42 -28.58 13.53
C ASP A 540 -11.45 -27.45 13.92
N PHE A 541 -10.94 -26.71 12.92
CA PHE A 541 -10.14 -25.49 13.15
C PHE A 541 -10.93 -24.39 13.85
N GLN A 542 -12.18 -24.12 13.46
CA GLN A 542 -13.08 -23.17 14.12
C GLN A 542 -13.30 -23.54 15.60
N GLN A 543 -13.52 -24.82 15.89
CA GLN A 543 -13.67 -25.29 17.27
C GLN A 543 -12.37 -25.15 18.08
N ALA A 544 -11.22 -25.43 17.47
CA ALA A 544 -9.91 -25.37 18.14
C ALA A 544 -9.38 -23.94 18.36
N SER A 545 -9.63 -23.04 17.41
CA SER A 545 -9.23 -21.63 17.48
C SER A 545 -10.20 -20.76 18.26
N GLN A 546 -11.46 -21.19 18.40
CA GLN A 546 -12.56 -20.38 18.94
C GLN A 546 -12.78 -19.07 18.15
N SER A 547 -12.37 -19.08 16.88
CA SER A 547 -12.43 -17.96 15.94
C SER A 547 -13.00 -18.43 14.59
N GLU A 548 -12.99 -17.56 13.59
CA GLU A 548 -13.32 -17.90 12.20
C GLU A 548 -14.75 -18.41 11.96
N ALA A 549 -15.69 -18.01 12.83
CA ALA A 549 -17.06 -18.55 12.84
C ALA A 549 -17.85 -18.39 11.52
N ASN A 550 -17.53 -17.35 10.73
CA ASN A 550 -18.14 -17.07 9.42
C ASN A 550 -17.19 -17.40 8.23
N GLY A 551 -16.10 -18.12 8.50
CA GLY A 551 -15.17 -18.58 7.50
C GLY A 551 -15.77 -19.53 6.48
N LEU A 552 -15.18 -19.54 5.29
CA LEU A 552 -15.62 -20.39 4.18
C LEU A 552 -14.44 -21.19 3.64
N LEU A 553 -14.63 -22.50 3.45
CA LEU A 553 -13.73 -23.35 2.66
C LEU A 553 -14.42 -23.62 1.32
N ALA A 554 -14.09 -22.85 0.29
CA ALA A 554 -14.73 -22.91 -1.03
C ALA A 554 -13.87 -22.24 -2.11
N ASP A 555 -14.05 -22.64 -3.37
CA ASP A 555 -13.31 -22.06 -4.49
C ASP A 555 -13.64 -20.56 -4.64
N PRO A 556 -12.67 -19.64 -4.51
CA PRO A 556 -12.89 -18.20 -4.69
C PRO A 556 -13.28 -17.84 -6.12
N SER A 557 -13.23 -18.79 -7.06
CA SER A 557 -13.73 -18.64 -8.44
C SER A 557 -13.10 -17.41 -9.11
N PHE A 558 -11.78 -17.28 -8.99
CA PHE A 558 -11.00 -16.22 -9.61
C PHE A 558 -11.14 -16.24 -11.14
N ASN A 559 -11.03 -15.07 -11.78
CA ASN A 559 -11.16 -14.95 -13.23
C ASN A 559 -10.09 -15.75 -14.00
N ASN A 560 -8.86 -15.81 -13.50
CA ASN A 560 -7.79 -16.64 -14.05
C ASN A 560 -6.71 -16.94 -13.00
N THR A 561 -6.37 -18.21 -12.78
CA THR A 561 -5.28 -18.63 -11.88
C THR A 561 -3.98 -18.97 -12.61
N ALA A 562 -4.03 -19.33 -13.90
CA ALA A 562 -2.85 -19.66 -14.71
C ALA A 562 -2.07 -18.43 -15.20
N THR A 563 -2.74 -17.27 -15.22
CA THR A 563 -2.11 -15.95 -15.32
C THR A 563 -2.88 -15.07 -14.34
N PRO A 564 -2.38 -14.89 -13.10
CA PRO A 564 -3.17 -14.40 -11.98
C PRO A 564 -3.98 -13.12 -12.25
N ASP A 565 -5.28 -13.32 -12.42
CA ASP A 565 -6.32 -12.31 -12.37
C ASP A 565 -7.22 -12.69 -11.19
N LEU A 566 -6.76 -12.32 -9.99
CA LEU A 566 -7.33 -12.74 -8.71
C LEU A 566 -8.57 -11.92 -8.31
N ARG A 567 -9.22 -11.27 -9.28
CA ARG A 567 -10.57 -10.75 -9.10
C ARG A 567 -11.56 -11.91 -9.00
N LEU A 568 -12.45 -11.82 -8.03
CA LEU A 568 -13.53 -12.78 -7.85
C LEU A 568 -14.49 -12.71 -9.06
N SER A 569 -14.95 -13.85 -9.57
CA SER A 569 -16.05 -13.85 -10.55
C SER A 569 -17.41 -13.69 -9.84
N ALA A 570 -18.46 -13.33 -10.59
CA ALA A 570 -19.82 -13.15 -10.05
C ALA A 570 -20.47 -14.42 -9.45
N ALA A 571 -19.84 -15.59 -9.59
CA ALA A 571 -20.26 -16.83 -8.95
C ALA A 571 -19.51 -17.13 -7.64
N SER A 572 -18.52 -16.31 -7.28
CA SER A 572 -17.65 -16.54 -6.14
C SER A 572 -18.40 -16.42 -4.80
N PRO A 573 -18.11 -17.30 -3.83
CA PRO A 573 -18.62 -17.20 -2.47
C PRO A 573 -18.01 -16.01 -1.68
N GLY A 574 -16.96 -15.36 -2.21
CA GLY A 574 -16.36 -14.16 -1.63
C GLY A 574 -17.12 -12.86 -1.89
N ILE A 575 -18.05 -12.85 -2.85
CA ILE A 575 -18.83 -11.65 -3.22
C ILE A 575 -19.84 -11.32 -2.11
N GLY A 576 -19.77 -10.09 -1.60
CA GLY A 576 -20.68 -9.55 -0.60
C GLY A 576 -20.75 -10.33 0.71
N SER A 577 -19.76 -11.19 0.98
CA SER A 577 -19.71 -12.07 2.15
C SER A 577 -18.65 -11.64 3.17
N GLY A 578 -18.03 -10.47 2.98
CA GLY A 578 -17.18 -9.78 3.95
C GLY A 578 -17.99 -9.20 5.12
N VAL A 579 -17.38 -9.10 6.30
CA VAL A 579 -17.89 -8.29 7.42
C VAL A 579 -17.43 -6.84 7.28
N ASN A 580 -18.26 -5.87 7.64
CA ASN A 580 -17.88 -4.45 7.60
C ASN A 580 -17.20 -4.05 8.91
N LEU A 581 -15.87 -3.97 8.88
CA LEU A 581 -14.99 -3.55 9.98
C LEU A 581 -14.83 -2.02 10.03
N GLY A 582 -15.24 -1.33 8.96
CA GLY A 582 -15.31 0.12 8.87
C GLY A 582 -14.10 0.75 8.20
N LEU A 583 -14.36 1.93 7.60
CA LEU A 583 -13.44 2.71 6.75
C LEU A 583 -12.01 2.89 7.29
N ALA A 584 -11.85 2.98 8.61
CA ALA A 584 -10.54 3.16 9.24
C ALA A 584 -9.65 1.90 9.09
N ILE A 585 -10.25 0.72 9.20
CA ILE A 585 -9.58 -0.58 9.08
C ILE A 585 -9.46 -0.98 7.61
N GLU A 586 -10.57 -1.02 6.89
CA GLU A 586 -10.66 -1.63 5.54
C GLU A 586 -10.11 -0.72 4.45
N GLY A 587 -9.94 0.56 4.77
CA GLY A 587 -9.60 1.59 3.80
C GLY A 587 -10.80 1.95 2.94
N ALA A 588 -10.60 2.97 2.13
CA ALA A 588 -11.66 3.47 1.28
C ALA A 588 -11.73 2.71 -0.06
N TYR A 589 -10.63 2.08 -0.51
CA TYR A 589 -10.54 1.37 -1.80
C TYR A 589 -9.90 -0.01 -1.70
N ASP A 590 -10.36 -0.89 -2.58
CA ASP A 590 -9.71 -2.15 -2.89
C ASP A 590 -8.35 -1.93 -3.60
N TYR A 591 -7.68 -3.03 -3.96
CA TYR A 591 -6.42 -3.03 -4.71
C TYR A 591 -6.52 -2.33 -6.08
N ALA A 592 -7.68 -2.38 -6.74
CA ALA A 592 -7.89 -1.82 -8.07
C ALA A 592 -8.31 -0.32 -8.05
N GLY A 593 -8.52 0.27 -6.86
CA GLY A 593 -9.04 1.63 -6.69
C GLY A 593 -10.57 1.73 -6.68
N SER A 594 -11.29 0.62 -6.70
CA SER A 594 -12.75 0.57 -6.53
C SER A 594 -13.12 0.88 -5.07
N PRO A 595 -14.27 1.54 -4.79
CA PRO A 595 -14.76 1.69 -3.42
C PRO A 595 -14.81 0.34 -2.67
N ARG A 596 -14.13 0.23 -1.52
CA ARG A 596 -14.03 -1.02 -0.75
C ARG A 596 -15.38 -1.47 -0.17
N SER A 597 -16.27 -0.54 0.10
CA SER A 597 -17.62 -0.85 0.56
C SER A 597 -18.65 -0.26 -0.40
N VAL A 598 -19.63 -1.07 -0.79
CA VAL A 598 -20.65 -0.71 -1.79
C VAL A 598 -22.06 -0.84 -1.23
N GLY A 599 -22.95 0.08 -1.63
CA GLY A 599 -24.36 0.09 -1.20
C GLY A 599 -24.51 0.17 0.32
N ALA A 600 -25.25 -0.77 0.92
CA ALA A 600 -25.58 -0.78 2.35
C ALA A 600 -24.43 -1.31 3.25
N GLY A 601 -23.17 -1.05 2.89
CA GLY A 601 -21.99 -1.53 3.62
C GLY A 601 -21.50 -2.92 3.18
N VAL A 602 -21.86 -3.38 1.98
CA VAL A 602 -21.47 -4.69 1.44
C VAL A 602 -19.99 -4.68 1.06
N ILE A 603 -19.28 -5.77 1.37
CA ILE A 603 -17.84 -5.93 1.18
C ILE A 603 -17.54 -7.34 0.69
N ASP A 604 -16.60 -7.46 -0.25
CA ASP A 604 -16.06 -8.72 -0.73
C ASP A 604 -14.83 -9.15 0.10
N ARG A 605 -14.63 -10.47 0.19
CA ARG A 605 -13.40 -11.03 0.77
C ARG A 605 -12.24 -10.87 -0.23
N GLY A 606 -11.07 -10.50 0.29
CA GLY A 606 -9.82 -10.39 -0.46
C GLY A 606 -9.55 -8.99 -1.03
N ALA A 607 -8.47 -8.91 -1.82
CA ALA A 607 -7.87 -7.66 -2.29
C ALA A 607 -8.76 -6.84 -3.22
N TYR A 608 -9.79 -7.42 -3.81
CA TYR A 608 -10.69 -6.75 -4.76
C TYR A 608 -12.09 -6.56 -4.20
N GLN A 609 -12.82 -5.59 -4.75
CA GLN A 609 -14.27 -5.44 -4.65
C GLN A 609 -14.84 -5.56 -6.07
N GLN A 610 -15.95 -6.27 -6.25
CA GLN A 610 -16.70 -6.35 -7.53
C GLN A 610 -18.05 -5.64 -7.46
#